data_AF-U2RRD7-F1
#
_entry.id   AF-U2RRD7-F1
#
_cell.length_a   1.000
_cell.length_b   1.000
_cell.length_c   1.000
_cell.angle_alpha   90.00
_cell.angle_beta   90.00
_cell.angle_gamma   90.00
#
_symmetry.space_group_name_H-M   'P 1'
#
loop_
_entity.id
_entity.type
_entity.pdbx_description
1 polymer ?
#
loop_
_entity_poly.entity_id
_entity_poly.type
_entity_poly.pdbx_seq_one_letter_code
_entity_poly.pdbx_strand_id
1 'polypeptide(L)' 'AAAALAVRYWAGGGAPNQWRVDVPGGTVGVRMFATEDGEHVALSGPAELVYTGTLELA' A
#
# COMPACT_ATOMS: atom_id res chain seq x y z
N ALA A 1 -3.17 -0.36 -2.53
CA ALA A 1 -3.63 0.95 -2.01
C ALA A 1 -5.03 1.32 -2.53
N ALA A 2 -5.20 1.48 -3.85
CA ALA A 2 -6.43 1.98 -4.47
C ALA A 2 -7.71 1.25 -4.03
N ALA A 3 -7.68 -0.09 -3.98
CA ALA A 3 -8.83 -0.88 -3.53
C ALA A 3 -9.26 -0.53 -2.09
N ALA A 4 -8.33 -0.42 -1.14
CA ALA A 4 -8.65 -0.10 0.25
C ALA A 4 -9.20 1.34 0.40
N LEU A 5 -8.66 2.29 -0.36
CA LEU A 5 -9.18 3.66 -0.43
C LEU A 5 -10.60 3.72 -1.02
N ALA A 6 -10.84 3.01 -2.12
CA ALA A 6 -12.14 2.96 -2.76
C ALA A 6 -13.21 2.38 -1.81
N VAL A 7 -12.87 1.30 -1.08
CA VAL A 7 -13.81 0.71 -0.11
C VAL A 7 -14.02 1.64 1.08
N ARG A 8 -12.99 2.34 1.58
CA ARG A 8 -13.14 3.33 2.66
C ARG A 8 -14.04 4.50 2.25
N TYR A 9 -13.89 4.99 1.02
CA TYR A 9 -14.74 6.04 0.48
C TYR A 9 -16.21 5.59 0.39
N TRP A 10 -16.44 4.37 -0.12
CA TRP A 10 -17.79 3.80 -0.22
C TRP A 10 -18.42 3.52 1.16
N ALA A 11 -17.66 2.94 2.11
CA ALA A 11 -18.16 2.55 3.43
C ALA A 11 -18.30 3.73 4.41
N GLY A 12 -17.74 4.90 4.10
CA GLY A 12 -17.89 6.13 4.88
C GLY A 12 -17.20 6.10 6.25
N GLY A 13 -17.66 6.92 7.18
CA GLY A 13 -16.94 7.24 8.44
C GLY A 13 -16.69 6.07 9.41
N GLY A 14 -17.29 4.90 9.19
CA GLY A 14 -17.05 3.68 9.97
C GLY A 14 -16.00 2.75 9.37
N ALA A 15 -15.47 3.07 8.19
CA ALA A 15 -14.53 2.21 7.50
C ALA A 15 -13.19 2.13 8.26
N PRO A 16 -12.56 0.94 8.31
CA PRO A 16 -11.28 0.79 8.99
C PRO A 16 -10.19 1.60 8.28
N ASN A 17 -9.20 2.06 9.03
CA ASN A 17 -8.02 2.72 8.48
C ASN A 17 -6.85 1.75 8.25
N GLN A 18 -6.99 0.47 8.63
CA GLN A 18 -5.95 -0.56 8.52
C GLN A 18 -6.50 -1.77 7.78
N TRP A 19 -5.80 -2.17 6.72
CA TRP A 19 -6.25 -3.20 5.80
C TRP A 19 -5.12 -4.16 5.48
N ARG A 20 -5.52 -5.40 5.22
CA ARG A 20 -4.70 -6.42 4.56
C ARG A 20 -5.30 -6.67 3.19
N VAL A 21 -4.49 -6.52 2.15
CA VAL A 21 -4.94 -6.70 0.75
C VAL A 21 -4.11 -7.80 0.12
N ASP A 22 -4.76 -8.88 -0.29
CA ASP A 22 -4.14 -9.97 -1.02
C ASP A 22 -4.10 -9.64 -2.52
N VAL A 23 -2.92 -9.78 -3.12
CA VAL A 23 -2.66 -9.53 -4.53
C VAL A 23 -1.85 -10.69 -5.12
N PRO A 24 -1.80 -10.85 -6.45
CA PRO A 24 -0.83 -11.75 -7.06
C PRO A 24 0.59 -11.35 -6.64
N GLY A 25 1.31 -12.25 -5.97
CA GLY A 25 2.65 -11.98 -5.43
C GLY A 25 2.72 -11.78 -3.90
N GLY A 26 1.58 -11.78 -3.19
CA GLY A 26 1.54 -11.80 -1.73
C GLY A 26 0.54 -10.81 -1.13
N THR A 27 0.85 -10.33 0.06
CA THR A 27 -0.06 -9.51 0.85
C THR A 27 0.56 -8.14 1.12
N VAL A 28 -0.22 -7.08 0.89
CA VAL A 28 0.17 -5.69 1.17
C VAL A 28 -0.65 -5.16 2.34
N GLY A 29 0.03 -4.65 3.36
CA GLY A 29 -0.56 -3.84 4.41
C GLY A 29 -0.84 -2.43 3.90
N VAL A 30 -2.04 -1.91 4.16
CA VAL A 30 -2.44 -0.54 3.80
C VAL A 30 -2.93 0.16 5.06
N ARG A 31 -2.36 1.33 5.35
CA ARG A 31 -2.80 2.17 6.48
C ARG A 31 -3.02 3.61 6.05
N MET A 32 -4.21 4.13 6.31
CA MET A 32 -4.55 5.54 6.15
C MET A 32 -4.31 6.29 7.45
N PHE A 33 -3.76 7.51 7.38
CA PHE A 33 -3.52 8.37 8.54
C PHE A 33 -3.44 9.84 8.12
N ALA A 34 -3.75 10.74 9.05
CA ALA A 34 -3.63 12.18 8.83
C ALA A 34 -2.18 12.66 9.03
N THR A 35 -1.77 13.63 8.23
CA THR A 35 -0.54 14.39 8.31
C THR A 35 -0.88 15.88 8.29
N GLU A 36 0.14 16.73 8.42
CA GLU A 36 0.03 18.18 8.26
C GLU A 36 -0.46 18.62 6.85
N ASP A 37 -0.20 17.81 5.82
CA ASP A 37 -0.61 18.06 4.43
C ASP A 37 -1.94 17.38 4.05
N GLY A 38 -2.60 16.70 4.99
CA GLY A 38 -3.87 16.02 4.79
C GLY A 38 -3.78 14.51 4.95
N GLU A 39 -4.56 13.75 4.17
CA GLU A 39 -4.62 12.29 4.33
C GLU A 39 -3.53 11.58 3.51
N HIS A 40 -2.79 10.69 4.16
CA HIS A 40 -1.75 9.87 3.53
C HIS A 40 -2.03 8.39 3.67
N VAL A 41 -1.39 7.61 2.80
CA VAL A 41 -1.44 6.15 2.82
C VAL A 41 -0.04 5.58 2.92
N ALA A 42 0.19 4.75 3.94
CA ALA A 42 1.38 3.91 4.06
C ALA A 42 1.11 2.52 3.49
N LEU A 43 2.11 2.00 2.79
CA LEU A 43 2.13 0.62 2.30
C LEU A 43 3.25 -0.14 2.96
N SER A 44 2.95 -1.35 3.41
CA SER A 44 3.93 -2.27 3.98
C SER A 44 3.81 -3.63 3.32
N GLY A 45 4.94 -4.31 3.19
CA GLY A 45 5.02 -5.64 2.61
C GLY A 45 6.44 -6.20 2.72
N PRO A 46 6.60 -7.51 2.53
CA PRO A 46 7.92 -8.11 2.44
C PRO A 46 8.66 -7.59 1.21
N ALA A 47 9.97 -7.47 1.33
CA ALA A 47 10.87 -7.16 0.23
C ALA A 47 12.10 -8.07 0.32
N GLU A 48 12.48 -8.65 -0.81
CA GLU A 48 13.64 -9.53 -0.92
C GLU A 48 14.55 -9.03 -2.05
N LEU A 49 15.85 -8.97 -1.77
CA LEU A 49 16.85 -8.63 -2.77
C LEU A 49 17.12 -9.88 -3.61
N VAL A 50 16.63 -9.87 -4.86
CA VAL A 50 16.79 -11.00 -5.78
C VAL A 50 18.05 -10.94 -6.63
N TYR A 51 18.60 -9.74 -6.84
CA TYR A 51 19.78 -9.53 -7.68
C TYR A 51 20.42 -8.16 -7.41
N THR A 52 21.74 -8.09 -7.55
CA THR A 52 22.54 -6.85 -7.54
C THR A 52 23.60 -6.92 -8.64
N GLY A 53 23.71 -5.87 -9.45
CA GLY A 53 24.73 -5.76 -10.49
C GLY A 53 24.59 -4.47 -11.31
N THR A 54 25.42 -4.34 -12.35
CA THR A 54 25.42 -3.20 -13.28
C THR A 54 24.95 -3.67 -14.66
N LEU A 55 24.09 -2.89 -15.34
CA LEU A 55 23.71 -3.12 -16.73
C LEU A 55 24.32 -2.03 -17.63
N GLU A 56 25.10 -2.43 -18.64
CA GLU A 56 25.52 -1.58 -19.74
C GLU A 56 24.50 -1.68 -20.88
N LEU A 57 24.04 -0.55 -21.42
CA LEU A 57 23.16 -0.51 -22.60
C LEU A 57 24.01 -0.40 -23.88
N ALA A 58 23.63 -1.17 -24.91
CA ALA A 58 24.28 -1.18 -26.22
C ALA A 58 23.93 0.05 -27.09
#